data_AF-I3S105-F1
#
_entry.id   AF-I3S105-F1
#
_cell.length_a   1.000
_cell.length_b   1.000
_cell.length_c   1.000
_cell.angle_alpha   90.00
_cell.angle_beta   90.00
_cell.angle_gamma   90.00
#
_symmetry.space_group_name_H-M   'P 1'
#
loop_
_entity.id
_entity.type
_entity.pdbx_description
1 polymer ?
#
loop_
_entity_poly.entity_id
_entity_poly.type
_entity_poly.pdbx_seq_one_letter_code
_entity_poly.pdbx_strand_id
1 'polypeptide(L)'
;MEPLLWRVLPMLALLVSFILFFYFQDSHLSPLTKLAGDGCSLLPHRHYWITGKRIVTPQGIISGSVEINEGKIVSITEGYGKQGDSKQEVVIDYGEAVIMPGLIDVHVHLDEPGRTEWEGFVTGTRAAAAGGVTTVVDMPLNNHPTTVSQKHCNLSLKLQR
;
A
#
# COMPACT_ATOMS: atom_id res chain seq x y z
N MET A 1 25.29 -14.93 -54.74
CA MET A 1 24.73 -15.14 -53.39
C MET A 1 24.43 -13.81 -52.66
N GLU A 2 24.72 -12.65 -53.26
CA GLU A 2 24.47 -11.31 -52.69
C GLU A 2 23.00 -10.80 -52.63
N PRO A 3 22.07 -11.13 -53.56
CA PRO A 3 20.77 -10.45 -53.59
C PRO A 3 19.78 -10.97 -52.54
N LEU A 4 20.07 -12.11 -51.90
CA LEU A 4 19.24 -12.64 -50.82
C LEU A 4 19.54 -11.90 -49.51
N LEU A 5 20.83 -11.65 -49.21
CA LEU A 5 21.29 -11.04 -47.97
C LEU A 5 20.65 -9.66 -47.72
N TRP A 6 20.58 -8.83 -48.75
CA TRP A 6 19.97 -7.49 -48.70
C TRP A 6 18.45 -7.50 -48.52
N ARG A 7 17.77 -8.62 -48.84
CA ARG A 7 16.32 -8.75 -48.63
C ARG A 7 15.98 -9.22 -47.21
N VAL A 8 16.88 -9.94 -46.54
CA VAL A 8 16.64 -10.45 -45.18
C VAL A 8 17.05 -9.46 -44.08
N LEU A 9 18.04 -8.61 -44.34
CA LEU A 9 18.49 -7.57 -43.40
C LEU A 9 17.38 -6.67 -42.81
N PRO A 10 16.45 -6.10 -43.60
CA PRO A 10 15.36 -5.29 -43.03
C PRO A 10 14.36 -6.12 -42.23
N MET A 11 14.13 -7.38 -42.59
CA MET A 11 13.27 -8.31 -41.83
C MET A 11 13.90 -8.68 -40.49
N LEU A 12 15.21 -8.92 -40.45
CA LEU A 12 15.96 -9.17 -39.21
C LEU A 12 15.97 -7.94 -38.30
N ALA A 13 16.13 -6.73 -38.84
CA ALA A 13 16.07 -5.51 -38.06
C ALA A 13 14.69 -5.29 -37.43
N LEU A 14 13.61 -5.56 -38.18
CA LEU A 14 12.24 -5.51 -37.66
C LEU A 14 11.99 -6.59 -36.59
N LEU A 15 12.51 -7.80 -36.79
CA LEU A 15 12.35 -8.90 -35.85
C LEU A 15 13.12 -8.65 -34.55
N VAL A 16 14.35 -8.11 -34.63
CA VAL A 16 15.14 -7.68 -33.47
C VAL A 16 14.47 -6.51 -32.77
N SER A 17 13.93 -5.52 -33.50
CA SER A 17 13.17 -4.41 -32.91
C SER A 17 11.89 -4.89 -32.23
N PHE A 18 11.20 -5.89 -32.78
CA PHE A 18 10.02 -6.49 -32.19
C PHE A 18 10.38 -7.28 -30.92
N ILE A 19 11.42 -8.11 -30.95
CA ILE A 19 11.92 -8.83 -29.77
C ILE A 19 12.38 -7.85 -28.69
N LEU A 20 13.12 -6.79 -29.04
CA LEU A 20 13.53 -5.75 -28.10
C LEU A 20 12.32 -4.99 -27.54
N PHE A 21 11.31 -4.70 -28.36
CA PHE A 21 10.07 -4.07 -27.88
C PHE A 21 9.35 -4.91 -26.83
N PHE A 22 9.20 -6.23 -27.05
CA PHE A 22 8.60 -7.13 -26.04
C PHE A 22 9.50 -7.33 -24.83
N TYR A 23 10.82 -7.46 -25.03
CA TYR A 23 11.79 -7.59 -23.94
C TYR A 23 11.81 -6.34 -23.05
N PHE A 24 11.74 -5.14 -23.64
CA PHE A 24 11.67 -3.88 -22.90
C PHE A 24 10.28 -3.62 -22.31
N GLN A 25 9.20 -4.05 -22.96
CA GLN A 25 7.84 -3.93 -22.43
C GLN A 25 7.63 -4.80 -21.18
N ASP A 26 8.22 -6.00 -21.12
CA ASP A 26 8.26 -6.82 -19.90
C ASP A 26 9.16 -6.21 -18.82
N SER A 27 10.23 -5.49 -19.19
CA SER A 27 11.12 -4.83 -18.21
C SER A 27 10.54 -3.55 -17.59
N HIS A 28 9.51 -2.95 -18.21
CA HIS A 28 8.91 -1.68 -17.77
C HIS A 28 7.62 -1.86 -16.95
N LEU A 29 7.15 -3.11 -16.79
CA LEU A 29 6.16 -3.45 -15.77
C LEU A 29 6.92 -3.91 -14.52
N SER A 30 7.07 -2.98 -13.59
CA SER A 30 7.69 -3.27 -12.29
C SER A 30 7.04 -4.52 -11.66
N PRO A 31 7.83 -5.42 -11.04
CA PRO A 31 7.30 -6.52 -10.23
C PRO A 31 6.36 -6.05 -9.11
N LEU A 32 6.43 -4.76 -8.75
CA LEU A 32 5.57 -4.09 -7.79
C LEU A 32 4.09 -4.09 -8.20
N THR A 33 3.78 -4.12 -9.50
CA THR A 33 2.39 -4.11 -9.98
C THR A 33 1.70 -5.47 -9.83
N LYS A 34 2.46 -6.57 -9.74
CA LYS A 34 1.92 -7.93 -9.75
C LYS A 34 1.81 -8.57 -8.36
N LEU A 35 2.40 -7.94 -7.33
CA LEU A 35 2.31 -8.35 -5.93
C LEU A 35 1.24 -7.62 -5.13
N ALA A 36 0.51 -6.69 -5.75
CA ALA A 36 -0.65 -6.02 -5.17
C ALA A 36 -1.87 -6.97 -5.10
N GLY A 37 -1.74 -8.07 -4.35
CA GLY A 37 -2.89 -8.81 -3.86
C GLY A 37 -3.63 -7.91 -2.88
N ASP A 38 -4.76 -7.37 -3.33
CA ASP A 38 -5.81 -6.68 -2.55
C ASP A 38 -5.59 -5.20 -2.21
N GLY A 39 -4.55 -4.53 -2.71
CA GLY A 39 -4.43 -3.05 -2.69
C GLY A 39 -4.29 -2.36 -1.33
N CYS A 40 -4.36 -3.09 -0.21
CA CYS A 40 -4.35 -2.51 1.14
C CYS A 40 -2.97 -2.43 1.81
N SER A 41 -1.90 -2.97 1.20
CA SER A 41 -0.55 -2.93 1.77
C SER A 41 0.39 -2.10 0.90
N LEU A 42 1.11 -1.16 1.52
CA LEU A 42 2.22 -0.43 0.89
C LEU A 42 3.45 -1.33 0.67
N LEU A 43 3.53 -2.45 1.38
CA LEU A 43 4.63 -3.40 1.28
C LEU A 43 4.28 -4.52 0.29
N PRO A 44 5.22 -4.94 -0.57
CA PRO A 44 4.97 -5.95 -1.61
C PRO A 44 4.91 -7.38 -1.05
N HIS A 45 4.82 -7.54 0.27
CA HIS A 45 4.88 -8.82 0.97
C HIS A 45 3.56 -9.09 1.68
N ARG A 46 3.01 -10.29 1.48
CA ARG A 46 1.83 -10.75 2.23
C ARG A 46 2.16 -11.21 3.65
N HIS A 47 3.34 -11.80 3.82
CA HIS A 47 3.86 -12.27 5.10
C HIS A 47 5.24 -11.66 5.34
N TYR A 48 5.39 -10.93 6.43
CA TYR A 48 6.62 -10.25 6.80
C TYR A 48 6.64 -9.93 8.30
N TRP A 49 7.83 -9.59 8.79
CA TRP A 49 8.05 -9.12 10.15
C TRP A 49 8.49 -7.68 10.14
N ILE A 50 8.03 -6.92 11.14
CA ILE A 50 8.62 -5.63 11.49
C ILE A 50 9.32 -5.78 12.84
N THR A 51 10.53 -5.29 12.98
CA THR A 51 11.30 -5.35 14.23
C THR A 51 11.73 -3.96 14.67
N GLY A 52 11.87 -3.77 15.97
CA GLY A 52 12.23 -2.48 16.55
C GLY A 52 12.48 -2.58 18.05
N LYS A 53 13.17 -1.58 18.59
CA LYS A 53 13.47 -1.50 20.02
C LYS A 53 12.31 -0.93 20.83
N ARG A 54 11.33 -0.32 20.16
CA ARG A 54 10.21 0.39 20.79
C ARG A 54 8.89 0.02 20.10
N ILE A 55 8.30 -1.09 20.53
CA ILE A 55 6.97 -1.54 20.12
C ILE A 55 5.99 -1.24 21.25
N VAL A 56 4.96 -0.46 20.98
CA VAL A 56 3.90 -0.13 21.94
C VAL A 56 2.88 -1.26 21.99
N THR A 57 2.68 -1.82 23.17
CA THR A 57 1.64 -2.82 23.48
C THR A 57 0.74 -2.30 24.61
N PRO A 58 -0.42 -2.95 24.87
CA PRO A 58 -1.25 -2.59 26.02
C PRO A 58 -0.53 -2.72 27.37
N GLN A 59 0.53 -3.53 27.45
CA GLN A 59 1.29 -3.78 28.68
C GLN A 59 2.47 -2.82 28.86
N GLY A 60 2.85 -2.07 27.83
CA GLY A 60 3.97 -1.14 27.87
C GLY A 60 4.76 -1.13 26.56
N ILE A 61 6.00 -0.64 26.63
CA ILE A 61 6.91 -0.61 25.48
C ILE A 61 7.89 -1.76 25.60
N ILE A 62 7.99 -2.58 24.54
CA ILE A 62 8.91 -3.70 24.45
C ILE A 62 9.86 -3.54 23.27
N SER A 63 11.03 -4.21 23.34
CA SER A 63 11.86 -4.46 22.16
C SER A 63 11.52 -5.83 21.59
N GLY A 64 11.36 -5.96 20.27
CA GLY A 64 10.88 -7.21 19.70
C GLY A 64 10.54 -7.16 18.23
N SER A 65 9.64 -8.04 17.82
CA SER A 65 9.17 -8.16 16.44
C SER A 65 7.66 -8.41 16.39
N VAL A 66 7.00 -7.88 15.36
CA VAL A 66 5.59 -8.11 15.04
C VAL A 66 5.52 -8.84 13.72
N GLU A 67 4.81 -9.96 13.69
CA GLU A 67 4.55 -10.75 12.49
C GLU A 67 3.24 -10.31 11.85
N ILE A 68 3.28 -10.03 10.55
CA ILE A 68 2.11 -9.64 9.76
C ILE A 68 1.91 -10.68 8.66
N ASN A 69 0.73 -11.27 8.59
CA ASN A 69 0.32 -12.15 7.51
C ASN A 69 -1.06 -11.74 6.98
N GLU A 70 -1.15 -11.53 5.67
CA GLU A 70 -2.38 -11.11 4.97
C GLU A 70 -3.05 -9.89 5.64
N GLY A 71 -2.24 -8.90 6.03
CA GLY A 71 -2.69 -7.66 6.66
C GLY A 71 -3.14 -7.81 8.13
N LYS A 72 -2.97 -8.98 8.74
CA LYS A 72 -3.28 -9.23 10.15
C LYS A 72 -2.02 -9.42 10.96
N ILE A 73 -2.05 -8.96 12.21
CA ILE A 73 -1.00 -9.27 13.19
C ILE A 73 -1.20 -10.72 13.63
N VAL A 74 -0.20 -11.57 13.39
CA VAL A 74 -0.22 -13.00 13.75
C VAL A 74 0.42 -13.23 15.10
N SER A 75 1.53 -12.57 15.38
CA SER A 75 2.27 -12.71 16.62
C SER A 75 3.06 -11.45 16.97
N ILE A 76 3.36 -11.28 18.25
CA ILE A 76 4.26 -10.26 18.79
C ILE A 76 5.23 -10.99 19.71
N THR A 77 6.53 -10.84 19.46
CA THR A 77 7.59 -11.54 20.18
C THR A 77 8.54 -10.56 20.85
N GLU A 78 8.85 -10.77 22.13
CA GLU A 78 9.86 -10.02 22.85
C GLU A 78 11.29 -10.48 22.54
N GLY A 79 12.20 -9.52 22.43
CA GLY A 79 13.61 -9.72 22.10
C GLY A 79 13.94 -9.18 20.72
N TYR A 80 14.73 -8.11 20.68
CA TYR A 80 15.17 -7.49 19.43
C TYR A 80 15.98 -8.47 18.57
N GLY A 81 15.65 -8.56 17.28
CA GLY A 81 16.28 -9.50 16.34
C GLY A 81 15.85 -10.96 16.51
N LYS A 82 14.82 -11.24 17.33
CA LYS A 82 14.13 -12.54 17.31
C LYS A 82 13.00 -12.47 16.28
N GLN A 83 13.10 -13.30 15.25
CA GLN A 83 12.04 -13.60 14.29
C GLN A 83 11.90 -15.13 14.16
N GLY A 84 10.95 -15.62 13.35
CA GLY A 84 10.79 -17.05 13.12
C GLY A 84 12.08 -17.71 12.62
N ASP A 85 12.25 -19.00 12.90
CA ASP A 85 13.44 -19.79 12.58
C ASP A 85 13.70 -19.95 11.06
N SER A 86 12.83 -19.41 10.19
CA SER A 86 12.94 -19.62 8.76
C SER A 86 13.88 -18.60 8.10
N LYS A 87 14.91 -19.12 7.43
CA LYS A 87 15.94 -18.35 6.71
C LYS A 87 15.41 -17.54 5.50
N GLN A 88 14.09 -17.45 5.31
CA GLN A 88 13.44 -16.81 4.16
C GLN A 88 12.38 -15.76 4.56
N GLU A 89 12.24 -15.44 5.85
CA GLU A 89 11.31 -14.41 6.29
C GLU A 89 11.80 -12.99 5.94
N VAL A 90 10.90 -12.19 5.36
CA VAL A 90 11.16 -10.77 5.11
C VAL A 90 11.07 -10.03 6.43
N VAL A 91 12.16 -9.39 6.83
CA VAL A 91 12.25 -8.61 8.07
C VAL A 91 12.54 -7.16 7.74
N ILE A 92 11.75 -6.25 8.30
CA ILE A 92 11.90 -4.80 8.17
C ILE A 92 12.28 -4.24 9.53
N ASP A 93 13.50 -3.75 9.66
CA ASP A 93 14.02 -3.20 10.92
C ASP A 93 13.83 -1.69 11.00
N TYR A 94 13.10 -1.26 12.02
CA TYR A 94 12.83 0.15 12.33
C TYR A 94 13.76 0.72 13.41
N GLY A 95 14.68 -0.11 13.96
CA GLY A 95 15.70 0.32 14.90
C GLY A 95 15.13 1.03 16.14
N GLU A 96 15.45 2.31 16.29
CA GLU A 96 15.02 3.17 17.40
C GLU A 96 13.64 3.82 17.20
N ALA A 97 13.05 3.69 16.01
CA ALA A 97 11.74 4.27 15.74
C ALA A 97 10.66 3.57 16.58
N VAL A 98 9.57 4.30 16.83
CA VAL A 98 8.42 3.77 17.57
C VAL A 98 7.50 3.05 16.59
N ILE A 99 7.28 1.76 16.85
CA ILE A 99 6.22 0.98 16.22
C ILE A 99 5.02 1.04 17.17
N MET A 100 3.90 1.56 16.68
CA MET A 100 2.68 1.68 17.47
C MET A 100 1.44 1.34 16.64
N PRO A 101 0.31 0.99 17.28
CA PRO A 101 -0.97 0.88 16.60
C PRO A 101 -1.29 2.18 15.85
N GLY A 102 -1.84 2.04 14.65
CA GLY A 102 -2.33 3.19 13.89
C GLY A 102 -3.44 3.92 14.64
N LEU A 103 -3.43 5.25 14.55
CA LEU A 103 -4.41 6.08 15.24
C LEU A 103 -5.79 5.97 14.59
N ILE A 104 -6.83 6.14 15.40
CA ILE A 104 -8.23 6.21 14.98
C ILE A 104 -8.73 7.63 15.24
N ASP A 105 -9.01 8.37 14.18
CA ASP A 105 -9.62 9.69 14.26
C ASP A 105 -11.13 9.59 14.02
N VAL A 106 -11.91 9.83 15.07
CA VAL A 106 -13.37 9.69 15.05
C VAL A 106 -14.08 10.93 14.53
N HIS A 107 -13.35 12.00 14.18
CA HIS A 107 -13.93 13.29 13.84
C HIS A 107 -13.16 14.00 12.72
N VAL A 108 -13.37 13.56 11.48
CA VAL A 108 -12.84 14.26 10.30
C VAL A 108 -13.96 14.84 9.44
N HIS A 109 -13.63 15.82 8.60
CA HIS A 109 -14.53 16.34 7.57
C HIS A 109 -13.79 16.24 6.24
N LEU A 110 -14.22 15.30 5.39
CA LEU A 110 -13.65 15.10 4.05
C LEU A 110 -14.46 15.80 2.97
N ASP A 111 -15.69 16.23 3.29
CA ASP A 111 -16.54 17.14 2.51
C ASP A 111 -16.92 16.66 1.08
N GLU A 112 -16.69 15.38 0.79
CA GLU A 112 -17.00 14.73 -0.48
C GLU A 112 -18.20 13.77 -0.34
N PRO A 113 -19.26 13.89 -1.16
CA PRO A 113 -19.43 14.73 -2.35
C PRO A 113 -19.78 16.19 -2.08
N GLY A 114 -19.66 17.02 -3.11
CA GLY A 114 -20.32 18.32 -3.22
C GLY A 114 -19.45 19.51 -2.82
N ARG A 115 -18.52 19.33 -1.89
CA ARG A 115 -17.48 20.31 -1.53
C ARG A 115 -16.10 19.66 -1.53
N THR A 116 -15.87 18.76 -2.49
CA THR A 116 -14.62 18.00 -2.65
C THR A 116 -13.40 18.90 -2.74
N GLU A 117 -13.54 20.14 -3.22
CA GLU A 117 -12.46 21.12 -3.31
C GLU A 117 -11.98 21.67 -1.95
N TRP A 118 -12.72 21.43 -0.86
CA TRP A 118 -12.29 21.80 0.50
C TRP A 118 -11.26 20.82 1.04
N GLU A 119 -11.48 19.52 0.81
CA GLU A 119 -10.56 18.44 1.17
C GLU A 119 -10.67 17.31 0.14
N GLY A 120 -11.67 16.42 0.27
CA GLY A 120 -11.85 15.23 -0.55
C GLY A 120 -11.22 13.97 0.05
N PHE A 121 -11.73 12.80 -0.35
CA PHE A 121 -11.28 11.52 0.23
C PHE A 121 -9.79 11.28 -0.02
N VAL A 122 -9.30 11.58 -1.23
CA VAL A 122 -7.92 11.27 -1.64
C VAL A 122 -6.88 12.08 -0.86
N THR A 123 -7.06 13.40 -0.72
CA THR A 123 -6.08 14.24 -0.02
C THR A 123 -6.19 14.05 1.49
N GLY A 124 -7.41 14.02 2.04
CA GLY A 124 -7.64 13.89 3.47
C GLY A 124 -7.12 12.55 4.02
N THR A 125 -7.35 11.43 3.32
CA THR A 125 -6.80 10.13 3.76
C THR A 125 -5.28 10.04 3.61
N ARG A 126 -4.68 10.70 2.61
CA ARG A 126 -3.21 10.81 2.50
C ARG A 126 -2.62 11.63 3.64
N ALA A 127 -3.28 12.72 4.03
CA ALA A 127 -2.88 13.53 5.17
C ALA A 127 -2.99 12.73 6.48
N ALA A 128 -4.10 12.00 6.67
CA ALA A 128 -4.29 11.09 7.80
C ALA A 128 -3.16 10.04 7.88
N ALA A 129 -2.85 9.37 6.78
CA ALA A 129 -1.77 8.38 6.72
C ALA A 129 -0.40 8.99 7.05
N ALA A 130 -0.10 10.19 6.54
CA ALA A 130 1.14 10.90 6.87
C ALA A 130 1.25 11.27 8.37
N GLY A 131 0.11 11.50 9.04
CA GLY A 131 0.02 11.72 10.48
C GLY A 131 0.01 10.45 11.34
N GLY A 132 0.05 9.26 10.74
CA GLY A 132 -0.04 7.98 11.45
C GLY A 132 -1.47 7.55 11.81
N VAL A 133 -2.49 8.18 11.22
CA VAL A 133 -3.89 7.79 11.34
C VAL A 133 -4.21 6.74 10.28
N THR A 134 -4.67 5.57 10.71
CA THR A 134 -5.01 4.45 9.81
C THR A 134 -6.51 4.28 9.63
N THR A 135 -7.31 4.89 10.49
CA THR A 135 -8.78 4.84 10.44
C THR A 135 -9.34 6.22 10.72
N VAL A 136 -10.23 6.69 9.85
CA VAL A 136 -10.96 7.95 10.02
C VAL A 136 -12.47 7.70 10.00
N VAL A 137 -13.23 8.49 10.74
CA VAL A 137 -14.70 8.53 10.70
C VAL A 137 -15.14 9.89 10.17
N ASP A 138 -15.63 9.91 8.94
CA ASP A 138 -16.08 11.11 8.25
C ASP A 138 -17.42 11.61 8.81
N MET A 139 -17.49 12.91 9.12
CA MET A 139 -18.66 13.54 9.68
C MET A 139 -19.76 13.71 8.62
N PRO A 140 -21.05 13.60 8.99
CA PRO A 140 -22.15 13.54 8.03
C PRO A 140 -22.60 14.92 7.50
N LEU A 141 -21.86 15.98 7.80
CA LEU A 141 -22.17 17.36 7.45
C LEU A 141 -21.06 17.99 6.62
N ASN A 142 -21.32 19.20 6.10
CA ASN A 142 -20.52 19.94 5.11
C ASN A 142 -20.48 19.33 3.70
N ASN A 143 -20.42 18.01 3.59
CA ASN A 143 -20.69 17.32 2.33
C ASN A 143 -22.11 17.64 1.83
N HIS A 144 -22.30 17.61 0.50
CA HIS A 144 -23.57 17.91 -0.15
C HIS A 144 -23.89 16.88 -1.25
N PRO A 145 -24.99 16.12 -1.12
CA PRO A 145 -25.98 16.16 -0.04
C PRO A 145 -25.42 15.60 1.28
N THR A 146 -25.91 16.12 2.42
CA THR A 146 -25.50 15.66 3.75
C THR A 146 -25.90 14.20 4.03
N THR A 147 -25.09 13.48 4.80
CA THR A 147 -25.26 12.04 5.06
C THR A 147 -26.34 11.76 6.11
N VAL A 148 -27.60 12.04 5.79
CA VAL A 148 -28.76 11.85 6.69
C VAL A 148 -29.73 10.74 6.24
N SER A 149 -29.38 10.01 5.19
CA SER A 149 -30.17 8.89 4.67
C SER A 149 -29.26 7.77 4.16
N GLN A 150 -29.78 6.55 4.08
CA GLN A 150 -29.05 5.42 3.49
C GLN A 150 -28.62 5.72 2.04
N LYS A 151 -29.46 6.42 1.27
CA LYS A 151 -29.14 6.84 -0.09
C LYS A 151 -27.90 7.75 -0.12
N HIS A 152 -27.80 8.73 0.77
CA HIS A 152 -26.66 9.64 0.83
C HIS A 152 -25.40 8.95 1.38
N CYS A 153 -25.55 8.04 2.36
CA CYS A 153 -24.45 7.21 2.84
C CYS A 153 -23.86 6.35 1.70
N ASN A 154 -24.73 5.67 0.94
CA ASN A 154 -24.30 4.88 -0.23
C ASN A 154 -23.67 5.72 -1.34
N LEU A 155 -24.00 7.01 -1.44
CA LEU A 155 -23.37 7.91 -2.39
C LEU A 155 -21.92 8.20 -1.97
N SER A 156 -21.71 8.57 -0.70
CA SER A 156 -20.38 8.80 -0.14
C SER A 156 -19.48 7.56 -0.26
N LEU A 157 -19.98 6.38 0.09
CA LEU A 157 -19.23 5.11 -0.01
C LEU A 157 -18.75 4.76 -1.42
N LYS A 158 -19.46 5.22 -2.47
CA LYS A 158 -19.04 4.97 -3.86
C LYS A 158 -17.84 5.82 -4.29
N LEU A 159 -17.58 6.92 -3.59
CA LEU A 159 -16.50 7.87 -3.89
C LEU A 159 -15.18 7.48 -3.20
N GLN A 160 -15.23 6.54 -2.26
CA GLN A 160 -14.07 6.04 -1.49
C GLN A 160 -13.24 4.99 -2.26
N ARG A 161 -13.40 4.88 -3.58
CA ARG A 161 -12.79 3.82 -4.41
C ARG A 161 -11.70 4.35 -5.33
#